data_AF-B4HAR8-F1
#
_entry.id   AF-B4HAR8-F1
#
_cell.length_a   1.000
_cell.length_b   1.000
_cell.length_c   1.000
_cell.angle_alpha   90.00
_cell.angle_beta   90.00
_cell.angle_gamma   90.00
#
_symmetry.space_group_name_H-M   'P 1'
#
loop_
_entity.id
_entity.type
_entity.pdbx_description
1 polymer ?
#
loop_
_entity_poly.entity_id
_entity_poly.type
_entity_poly.pdbx_seq_one_letter_code
_entity_poly.pdbx_strand_id
1 'polypeptide(L)'
;IERFRFMTNLKVLNLEGNPVAKRTDFCLLLYVIAILPKLNYYEYTFIKNELREEACALFYRELREVEDKQEQEIQSRELEELEQSEAKRLASSFVEHLDGHQLFESLWRGDEDGRILMLVGQQAVELADEYDKDIFELTQEIYKLGLERFGERDEEIQDFLNNLKEGQEELQIMGQKGIEDFLQFKETIFEEARTTLRQLEYNTMHGEDEESPENLVLSDIVDKLNIQFEDAMNDLWQTLMTQELYLHEAIEESTTNFHRKIAELMSKFVEQSQSFFVQLREISVHFSENMTEIVTRFISTKLALQDFDDVPSDLRMCMEDRDAILNLIAGMKDTHTLRIDEREDRIATRSKEFIDQMIDNLNR
;
A
#
# COMPACT_ATOMS: atom_id res chain seq x y z
N ILE A 1 13.97 27.35 19.04
CA ILE A 1 15.09 26.58 19.66
C ILE A 1 14.60 25.20 20.07
N GLU A 2 13.53 25.10 20.86
CA GLU A 2 12.92 23.82 21.28
C GLU A 2 12.63 22.86 20.12
N ARG A 3 12.12 23.36 18.98
CA ARG A 3 11.90 22.58 17.75
C ARG A 3 13.15 21.87 17.22
N PHE A 4 14.36 22.36 17.53
CA PHE A 4 15.59 21.69 17.12
C PHE A 4 15.84 20.37 17.89
N ARG A 5 15.10 20.08 18.97
CA ARG A 5 15.14 18.76 19.64
C ARG A 5 14.70 17.60 18.74
N PHE A 6 13.87 17.87 17.73
CA PHE A 6 13.47 16.87 16.72
C PHE A 6 14.59 16.56 15.70
N MET A 7 15.66 17.37 15.65
CA MET A 7 16.83 17.09 14.82
C MET A 7 17.81 16.20 15.58
N THR A 8 17.62 14.88 15.49
CA THR A 8 18.40 13.88 16.24
C THR A 8 19.92 13.97 15.99
N ASN A 9 20.31 14.48 14.81
CA ASN A 9 21.70 14.62 14.37
C ASN A 9 22.29 16.03 14.53
N LEU A 10 21.56 16.98 15.15
CA LEU A 10 22.08 18.34 15.35
C LEU A 10 23.21 18.35 16.38
N LYS A 11 24.44 18.59 15.92
CA LYS A 11 25.66 18.64 16.76
C LYS A 11 26.31 20.01 16.86
N VAL A 12 26.04 20.90 15.92
CA VAL A 12 26.62 22.24 15.86
C VAL A 12 25.51 23.24 15.56
N LEU A 13 25.43 24.32 16.33
CA LEU A 13 24.43 25.36 16.15
C LEU A 13 25.08 26.73 16.30
N ASN A 14 24.85 27.62 15.35
CA ASN A 14 25.26 29.02 15.42
C ASN A 14 24.01 29.90 15.32
N LEU A 15 23.82 30.79 16.31
CA LEU A 15 22.72 31.76 16.33
C LEU A 15 23.24 33.20 16.32
N GLU A 16 24.53 33.42 16.10
CA GLU A 16 25.14 34.75 16.02
C GLU A 16 24.42 35.63 14.97
N GLY A 17 24.26 36.91 15.27
CA GLY A 17 23.59 37.87 14.39
C GLY A 17 22.06 37.86 14.45
N ASN A 18 21.43 36.85 15.07
CA ASN A 18 19.98 36.81 15.24
C ASN A 18 19.51 37.76 16.36
N PRO A 19 18.30 38.35 16.27
CA PRO A 19 17.75 39.23 17.32
C PRO A 19 17.70 38.59 18.72
N VAL A 20 17.48 37.28 18.77
CA VAL A 20 17.46 36.50 20.03
C VAL A 20 18.82 36.51 20.74
N ALA A 21 19.93 36.58 20.00
CA ALA A 21 21.29 36.64 20.54
C ALA A 21 21.67 38.02 21.10
N LYS A 22 20.88 39.07 20.79
CA LYS A 22 21.12 40.45 21.25
C LYS A 22 20.41 40.76 22.58
N ARG A 23 19.64 39.82 23.12
CA ARG A 23 18.89 39.97 24.37
C ARG A 23 19.82 39.81 25.56
N THR A 24 20.01 40.88 26.33
CA THR A 24 20.84 40.86 27.56
C THR A 24 20.07 40.38 28.79
N ASP A 25 18.73 40.39 28.71
CA ASP A 25 17.81 39.98 29.76
C ASP A 25 17.62 38.45 29.88
N PHE A 26 18.17 37.70 28.92
CA PHE A 26 17.99 36.26 28.81
C PHE A 26 19.30 35.56 28.47
N CYS A 27 19.72 34.60 29.28
CA CYS A 27 20.94 33.84 29.02
C CYS A 27 20.71 32.79 27.92
N LEU A 28 20.77 33.23 26.66
CA LEU A 28 20.52 32.38 25.49
C LEU A 28 21.47 31.17 25.42
N LEU A 29 22.74 31.37 25.76
CA LEU A 29 23.76 30.31 25.78
C LEU A 29 23.31 29.13 26.66
N LEU A 30 23.00 29.41 27.93
CA LEU A 30 22.58 28.39 28.87
C LEU A 30 21.23 27.78 28.46
N TYR A 31 20.31 28.57 27.92
CA TYR A 31 19.03 28.03 27.43
C TYR A 31 19.21 27.04 26.28
N VAL A 32 20.03 27.38 25.28
CA VAL A 32 20.31 26.50 24.14
C VAL A 32 20.96 25.20 24.61
N ILE A 33 21.92 25.28 25.54
CA ILE A 33 22.61 24.12 26.11
C ILE A 33 21.63 23.23 26.88
N ALA A 34 20.76 23.81 27.70
CA ALA A 34 19.76 23.07 28.48
C ALA A 34 18.73 22.38 27.57
N ILE A 35 18.18 23.11 26.60
CA ILE A 35 17.11 22.62 25.74
C ILE A 35 17.61 21.62 24.67
N LEU A 36 18.88 21.69 24.24
CA LEU A 36 19.45 20.83 23.20
C LEU A 36 20.57 19.93 23.74
N PRO A 37 20.24 18.83 24.44
CA PRO A 37 21.24 18.00 25.12
C PRO A 37 22.24 17.32 24.18
N LYS A 38 21.86 17.07 22.92
CA LYS A 38 22.70 16.40 21.91
C LYS A 38 23.69 17.32 21.20
N LEU A 39 23.64 18.63 21.45
CA LEU A 39 24.48 19.65 20.81
C LEU A 39 25.91 19.60 21.37
N ASN A 40 26.94 19.54 20.53
CA ASN A 40 28.34 19.50 20.95
C ASN A 40 29.01 20.89 20.90
N TYR A 41 28.63 21.71 19.92
CA TYR A 41 29.20 23.04 19.72
C TYR A 41 28.08 24.09 19.58
N TYR A 42 28.24 25.20 20.28
CA TYR A 42 27.41 26.38 20.12
C TYR A 42 28.30 27.59 19.79
N GLU A 43 27.99 28.33 18.73
CA GLU A 43 28.78 29.48 18.25
C GLU A 43 30.27 29.13 18.12
N TYR A 44 30.54 27.99 17.49
CA TYR A 44 31.88 27.40 17.28
C TYR A 44 32.67 27.09 18.56
N THR A 45 32.05 27.18 19.73
CA THR A 45 32.65 26.86 21.02
C THR A 45 32.15 25.50 21.51
N PHE A 46 33.08 24.67 22.00
CA PHE A 46 32.75 23.36 22.56
C PHE A 46 32.02 23.51 23.91
N ILE A 47 30.90 22.80 24.06
CA ILE A 47 30.09 22.81 25.28
C ILE A 47 30.67 21.82 26.28
N LYS A 48 31.22 22.33 27.38
CA LYS A 48 31.74 21.52 28.48
C LYS A 48 30.63 20.94 29.34
N ASN A 49 30.92 19.87 30.08
CA ASN A 49 29.94 19.19 30.93
C ASN A 49 29.51 20.06 32.12
N GLU A 50 30.40 20.86 32.71
CA GLU A 50 30.06 21.73 33.84
C GLU A 50 29.01 22.78 33.44
N LEU A 51 29.15 23.34 32.23
CA LEU A 51 28.19 24.27 31.63
C LEU A 51 26.83 23.62 31.35
N ARG A 52 26.79 22.31 31.07
CA ARG A 52 25.52 21.58 30.91
C ARG A 52 24.79 21.43 32.23
N GLU A 53 25.51 21.06 33.29
CA GLU A 53 24.92 20.92 34.62
C GLU A 53 24.34 22.24 35.12
N GLU A 54 25.09 23.35 34.95
CA GLU A 54 24.62 24.70 35.26
C GLU A 54 23.38 25.10 34.45
N ALA A 55 23.42 24.88 33.13
CA ALA A 55 22.31 25.18 32.23
C ALA A 55 21.04 24.39 32.59
N CYS A 56 21.16 23.08 32.82
CA CYS A 56 20.06 22.21 33.20
C CYS A 56 19.48 22.56 34.57
N ALA A 57 20.32 22.97 35.53
CA ALA A 57 19.85 23.41 36.84
C ALA A 57 19.09 24.74 36.76
N LEU A 58 19.58 25.68 35.95
CA LEU A 58 18.97 27.01 35.78
C LEU A 58 17.60 26.94 35.09
N PHE A 59 17.48 26.12 34.04
CA PHE A 59 16.26 25.98 33.22
C PHE A 59 15.52 24.66 33.48
N TYR A 60 15.61 24.11 34.69
CA TYR A 60 15.03 22.81 35.02
C TYR A 60 13.53 22.72 34.72
N ARG A 61 12.79 23.78 35.04
CA ARG A 61 11.34 23.82 34.85
C ARG A 61 10.97 23.86 33.37
N GLU A 62 11.61 24.75 32.62
CA GLU A 62 11.43 24.90 31.18
C GLU A 62 11.85 23.62 30.44
N LEU A 63 12.95 22.99 30.87
CA LEU A 63 13.39 21.71 30.34
C LEU A 63 12.32 20.63 30.52
N ARG A 64 11.73 20.50 31.71
CA ARG A 64 10.65 19.54 31.96
C ARG A 64 9.42 19.85 31.09
N GLU A 65 8.98 21.10 31.02
CA GLU A 65 7.84 21.50 30.18
C GLU A 65 8.08 21.22 28.69
N VAL A 66 9.31 21.38 28.21
CA VAL A 66 9.70 21.10 26.82
C VAL A 66 9.81 19.61 26.56
N GLU A 67 10.30 18.83 27.53
CA GLU A 67 10.37 17.37 27.47
C GLU A 67 8.98 16.74 27.43
N ASP A 68 8.08 17.15 28.32
CA ASP A 68 6.70 16.66 28.36
C ASP A 68 5.98 16.96 27.02
N LYS A 69 6.14 18.18 26.47
CA LYS A 69 5.57 18.53 25.15
C LYS A 69 6.18 17.75 24.01
N GLN A 70 7.50 17.52 24.03
CA GLN A 70 8.18 16.73 23.01
C GLN A 70 7.69 15.28 23.04
N GLU A 71 7.58 14.69 24.22
CA GLU A 71 7.10 13.32 24.40
C GLU A 71 5.66 13.18 23.91
N GLN A 72 4.77 14.10 24.29
CA GLN A 72 3.39 14.14 23.77
C GLN A 72 3.34 14.28 22.26
N GLU A 73 4.19 15.13 21.67
CA GLU A 73 4.23 15.30 20.21
C GLU A 73 4.78 14.08 19.49
N ILE A 74 5.80 13.41 20.04
CA ILE A 74 6.31 12.14 19.49
C ILE A 74 5.23 11.07 19.55
N GLN A 75 4.59 10.90 20.71
CA GLN A 75 3.50 9.92 20.87
C GLN A 75 2.33 10.21 19.92
N SER A 76 1.95 11.48 19.76
CA SER A 76 0.91 11.88 18.80
C SER A 76 1.30 11.54 17.36
N ARG A 77 2.54 11.80 16.96
CA ARG A 77 3.03 11.46 15.61
C ARG A 77 3.13 9.97 15.37
N GLU A 78 3.61 9.21 16.35
CA GLU A 78 3.68 7.75 16.28
C GLU A 78 2.29 7.14 16.17
N LEU A 79 1.31 7.67 16.92
CA LEU A 79 -0.09 7.28 16.81
C LEU A 79 -0.67 7.63 15.44
N GLU A 80 -0.47 8.84 14.95
CA GLU A 80 -0.92 9.27 13.61
C GLU A 80 -0.28 8.42 12.50
N GLU A 81 1.01 8.10 12.60
CA GLU A 81 1.69 7.22 11.64
C GLU A 81 1.13 5.80 11.68
N LEU A 82 0.85 5.27 12.88
CA LEU A 82 0.23 3.97 13.07
C LEU A 82 -1.17 3.95 12.44
N GLU A 83 -2.03 4.93 12.76
CA GLU A 83 -3.38 5.06 12.21
C GLU A 83 -3.36 5.19 10.68
N GLN A 84 -2.44 5.99 10.12
CA GLN A 84 -2.29 6.10 8.67
C GLN A 84 -1.82 4.80 8.02
N SER A 85 -0.91 4.07 8.68
CA SER A 85 -0.43 2.78 8.17
C SER A 85 -1.54 1.74 8.18
N GLU A 86 -2.34 1.71 9.24
CA GLU A 86 -3.49 0.82 9.35
C GLU A 86 -4.57 1.19 8.35
N ALA A 87 -4.92 2.46 8.21
CA ALA A 87 -5.88 2.92 7.22
C ALA A 87 -5.46 2.55 5.78
N LYS A 88 -4.16 2.65 5.45
CA LYS A 88 -3.64 2.21 4.15
C LYS A 88 -3.76 0.70 3.97
N ARG A 89 -3.50 -0.08 5.02
CA ARG A 89 -3.66 -1.54 5.00
C ARG A 89 -5.13 -1.90 4.75
N LEU A 90 -6.05 -1.36 5.54
CA LEU A 90 -7.49 -1.62 5.40
C LEU A 90 -8.03 -1.19 4.02
N ALA A 91 -7.58 -0.03 3.54
CA ALA A 91 -7.93 0.43 2.20
C ALA A 91 -7.41 -0.51 1.11
N SER A 92 -6.19 -1.04 1.25
CA SER A 92 -5.62 -2.02 0.31
C SER A 92 -6.31 -3.38 0.35
N SER A 93 -6.95 -3.72 1.48
CA SER A 93 -7.80 -4.89 1.69
C SER A 93 -9.27 -4.66 1.33
N PHE A 94 -9.63 -3.47 0.84
CA PHE A 94 -11.00 -3.05 0.48
C PHE A 94 -12.02 -3.03 1.65
N VAL A 95 -11.55 -3.13 2.89
CA VAL A 95 -12.40 -3.22 4.10
C VAL A 95 -12.32 -1.97 4.96
N GLU A 96 -11.96 -0.82 4.39
CA GLU A 96 -11.98 0.46 5.11
C GLU A 96 -13.36 0.76 5.71
N HIS A 97 -13.38 1.16 6.98
CA HIS A 97 -14.61 1.45 7.72
C HIS A 97 -15.54 0.24 7.90
N LEU A 98 -14.98 -0.97 7.93
CA LEU A 98 -15.66 -2.21 8.37
C LEU A 98 -14.98 -2.83 9.61
N ASP A 99 -13.97 -2.16 10.16
CA ASP A 99 -13.20 -2.56 11.34
C ASP A 99 -13.95 -2.32 12.66
N GLY A 100 -15.08 -1.61 12.62
CA GLY A 100 -15.91 -1.26 13.76
C GLY A 100 -17.39 -1.12 13.38
N HIS A 101 -18.09 -0.19 14.02
CA HIS A 101 -19.51 0.09 13.81
C HIS A 101 -19.79 1.11 12.70
N GLN A 102 -18.79 1.48 11.89
CA GLN A 102 -18.90 2.63 10.98
C GLN A 102 -19.96 2.41 9.88
N LEU A 103 -20.15 1.16 9.40
CA LEU A 103 -21.25 0.84 8.47
C LEU A 103 -22.60 1.08 9.16
N PHE A 104 -22.80 0.57 10.37
CA PHE A 104 -24.02 0.77 11.14
C PHE A 104 -24.31 2.24 11.38
N GLU A 105 -23.32 3.02 11.84
CA GLU A 105 -23.45 4.47 12.00
C GLU A 105 -23.83 5.19 10.71
N SER A 106 -23.39 4.68 9.55
CA SER A 106 -23.72 5.25 8.25
C SER A 106 -25.18 5.00 7.84
N LEU A 107 -25.81 3.92 8.33
CA LEU A 107 -27.22 3.61 8.07
C LEU A 107 -28.13 4.72 8.62
N TRP A 108 -27.83 5.20 9.83
CA TRP A 108 -28.57 6.25 10.51
C TRP A 108 -28.19 7.68 10.09
N ARG A 109 -27.15 7.83 9.26
CA ARG A 109 -26.66 9.14 8.86
C ARG A 109 -27.59 9.76 7.82
N GLY A 110 -28.41 10.71 8.29
CA GLY A 110 -29.37 11.42 7.46
C GLY A 110 -30.73 10.73 7.36
N ASP A 111 -30.95 9.66 8.14
CA ASP A 111 -32.24 8.99 8.24
C ASP A 111 -33.15 9.72 9.24
N GLU A 112 -33.99 10.61 8.72
CA GLU A 112 -34.98 11.34 9.52
C GLU A 112 -36.14 10.43 9.94
N ASP A 113 -36.54 9.49 9.08
CA ASP A 113 -37.67 8.59 9.34
C ASP A 113 -37.34 7.60 10.47
N GLY A 114 -36.16 6.99 10.43
CA GLY A 114 -35.67 6.13 11.51
C GLY A 114 -35.57 6.87 12.84
N ARG A 115 -35.10 8.13 12.85
CA ARG A 115 -35.05 8.94 14.09
C ARG A 115 -36.43 9.15 14.70
N ILE A 116 -37.46 9.34 13.88
CA ILE A 116 -38.84 9.46 14.35
C ILE A 116 -39.30 8.14 14.96
N LEU A 117 -39.00 7.01 14.33
CA LEU A 117 -39.35 5.67 14.85
C LEU A 117 -38.70 5.37 16.20
N MET A 118 -37.47 5.85 16.44
CA MET A 118 -36.79 5.70 17.74
C MET A 118 -37.49 6.43 18.89
N LEU A 119 -38.36 7.42 18.61
CA LEU A 119 -39.13 8.12 19.63
C LEU A 119 -40.23 7.26 20.27
N VAL A 120 -40.50 6.06 19.73
CA VAL A 120 -41.40 5.06 20.36
C VAL A 120 -40.88 4.60 21.73
N GLY A 121 -39.58 4.78 21.99
CA GLY A 121 -38.98 4.63 23.30
C GLY A 121 -38.17 3.34 23.44
N GLN A 122 -38.07 2.83 24.67
CA GLN A 122 -37.10 1.81 25.07
C GLN A 122 -37.09 0.56 24.18
N GLN A 123 -38.25 0.08 23.72
CA GLN A 123 -38.32 -1.13 22.88
C GLN A 123 -37.68 -0.93 21.50
N ALA A 124 -37.81 0.26 20.92
CA ALA A 124 -37.16 0.59 19.65
C ALA A 124 -35.63 0.71 19.82
N VAL A 125 -35.19 1.26 20.95
CA VAL A 125 -33.76 1.34 21.32
C VAL A 125 -33.16 -0.05 21.49
N GLU A 126 -33.81 -0.93 22.24
CA GLU A 126 -33.36 -2.32 22.44
C GLU A 126 -33.26 -3.07 21.11
N LEU A 127 -34.25 -2.91 20.21
CA LEU A 127 -34.20 -3.51 18.88
C LEU A 127 -33.06 -2.95 18.02
N ALA A 128 -32.76 -1.65 18.12
CA ALA A 128 -31.64 -1.04 17.40
C ALA A 128 -30.28 -1.52 17.94
N ASP A 129 -30.15 -1.75 19.25
CA ASP A 129 -28.95 -2.32 19.86
C ASP A 129 -28.72 -3.78 19.45
N GLU A 130 -29.79 -4.56 19.27
CA GLU A 130 -29.71 -5.92 18.69
C GLU A 130 -29.30 -5.85 17.22
N TYR A 131 -29.90 -4.94 16.45
CA TYR A 131 -29.56 -4.72 15.05
C TYR A 131 -28.10 -4.31 14.85
N ASP A 132 -27.55 -3.45 15.70
CA ASP A 132 -26.12 -3.09 15.68
C ASP A 132 -25.21 -4.31 15.85
N LYS A 133 -25.53 -5.20 16.81
CA LYS A 133 -24.74 -6.42 17.04
C LYS A 133 -24.78 -7.35 15.83
N ASP A 134 -25.96 -7.55 15.28
CA ASP A 134 -26.17 -8.42 14.10
C ASP A 134 -25.40 -7.88 12.87
N ILE A 135 -25.45 -6.57 12.64
CA ILE A 135 -24.67 -5.91 11.58
C ILE A 135 -23.17 -6.01 11.87
N PHE A 136 -22.75 -5.76 13.12
CA PHE A 136 -21.35 -5.81 13.52
C PHE A 136 -20.75 -7.19 13.27
N GLU A 137 -21.43 -8.27 13.70
CA GLU A 137 -20.97 -9.64 13.48
C GLU A 137 -20.68 -9.93 12.00
N LEU A 138 -21.59 -9.56 11.09
CA LEU A 138 -21.37 -9.76 9.65
C LEU A 138 -20.27 -8.85 9.09
N THR A 139 -20.20 -7.59 9.51
CA THR A 139 -19.12 -6.69 9.04
C THR A 139 -17.75 -7.17 9.47
N GLN A 140 -17.62 -7.80 10.66
CA GLN A 140 -16.38 -8.41 11.12
C GLN A 140 -15.99 -9.63 10.29
N GLU A 141 -16.95 -10.42 9.79
CA GLU A 141 -16.65 -11.52 8.87
C GLU A 141 -16.16 -11.00 7.51
N ILE A 142 -16.78 -9.94 6.96
CA ILE A 142 -16.29 -9.27 5.74
C ILE A 142 -14.88 -8.70 5.97
N TYR A 143 -14.64 -8.08 7.13
CA TYR A 143 -13.36 -7.52 7.51
C TYR A 143 -12.26 -8.58 7.54
N LYS A 144 -12.49 -9.70 8.24
CA LYS A 144 -11.54 -10.83 8.30
C LYS A 144 -11.28 -11.40 6.91
N LEU A 145 -12.33 -11.61 6.12
CA LEU A 145 -12.22 -12.11 4.76
C LEU A 145 -11.34 -11.18 3.90
N GLY A 146 -11.54 -9.86 3.97
CA GLY A 146 -10.74 -8.90 3.22
C GLY A 146 -9.26 -8.91 3.61
N LEU A 147 -8.94 -9.08 4.89
CA LEU A 147 -7.56 -9.22 5.35
C LEU A 147 -6.91 -10.53 4.90
N GLU A 148 -7.63 -11.64 4.96
CA GLU A 148 -7.14 -12.94 4.49
C GLU A 148 -6.84 -12.90 2.98
N ARG A 149 -7.80 -12.41 2.19
CA ARG A 149 -7.65 -12.28 0.73
C ARG A 149 -6.57 -11.28 0.34
N PHE A 150 -6.37 -10.22 1.14
CA PHE A 150 -5.24 -9.32 0.98
C PHE A 150 -3.91 -10.05 1.13
N GLY A 151 -3.78 -10.90 2.15
CA GLY A 151 -2.57 -11.70 2.39
C GLY A 151 -2.27 -12.65 1.23
N GLU A 152 -3.25 -13.45 0.81
CA GLU A 152 -3.10 -14.36 -0.34
C GLU A 152 -2.71 -13.63 -1.62
N ARG A 153 -3.33 -12.46 -1.86
CA ARG A 153 -3.05 -11.63 -3.03
C ARG A 153 -1.63 -11.04 -2.98
N ASP A 154 -1.20 -10.55 -1.82
CA ASP A 154 0.14 -9.98 -1.66
C ASP A 154 1.21 -11.05 -1.83
N GLU A 155 1.02 -12.24 -1.25
CA GLU A 155 1.89 -13.40 -1.46
C GLU A 155 2.00 -13.76 -2.94
N GLU A 156 0.86 -13.83 -3.65
CA GLU A 156 0.86 -14.13 -5.09
C GLU A 156 1.60 -13.08 -5.93
N ILE A 157 1.44 -11.80 -5.60
CA ILE A 157 2.15 -10.70 -6.27
C ILE A 157 3.65 -10.82 -6.03
N GLN A 158 4.06 -11.05 -4.77
CA GLN A 158 5.47 -11.18 -4.42
C GLN A 158 6.10 -12.38 -5.13
N ASP A 159 5.43 -13.53 -5.11
CA ASP A 159 5.90 -14.75 -5.78
C ASP A 159 6.06 -14.54 -7.28
N PHE A 160 5.09 -13.89 -7.94
CA PHE A 160 5.19 -13.57 -9.36
C PHE A 160 6.36 -12.64 -9.67
N LEU A 161 6.53 -11.55 -8.90
CA LEU A 161 7.62 -10.59 -9.09
C LEU A 161 9.00 -11.21 -8.85
N ASN A 162 9.12 -12.06 -7.82
CA ASN A 162 10.36 -12.77 -7.53
C ASN A 162 10.71 -13.74 -8.67
N ASN A 163 9.75 -14.56 -9.13
CA ASN A 163 9.98 -15.47 -10.25
C ASN A 163 10.36 -14.74 -11.54
N LEU A 164 9.72 -13.59 -11.82
CA LEU A 164 10.04 -12.76 -12.98
C LEU A 164 11.48 -12.24 -12.91
N LYS A 165 11.87 -11.74 -11.74
CA LYS A 165 13.22 -11.22 -11.50
C LYS A 165 14.27 -12.33 -11.58
N GLU A 166 14.04 -13.47 -10.95
CA GLU A 166 14.95 -14.62 -10.97
C GLU A 166 15.16 -15.12 -12.41
N GLY A 167 14.08 -15.27 -13.20
CA GLY A 167 14.19 -15.68 -14.59
C GLY A 167 14.97 -14.69 -15.46
N GLN A 168 14.79 -13.39 -15.24
CA GLN A 168 15.56 -12.34 -15.94
C GLN A 168 17.04 -12.37 -15.54
N GLU A 169 17.34 -12.51 -14.25
CA GLU A 169 18.71 -12.57 -13.73
C GLU A 169 19.45 -13.81 -14.24
N GLU A 170 18.80 -14.98 -14.23
CA GLU A 170 19.38 -16.22 -14.74
C GLU A 170 19.77 -16.09 -16.22
N LEU A 171 18.86 -15.55 -17.04
CA LEU A 171 19.09 -15.38 -18.47
C LEU A 171 20.16 -14.32 -18.76
N GLN A 172 20.17 -13.23 -17.98
CA GLN A 172 21.21 -12.22 -18.05
C GLN A 172 22.60 -12.79 -17.73
N ILE A 173 22.71 -13.64 -16.70
CA ILE A 173 23.97 -14.32 -16.35
C ILE A 173 24.41 -15.26 -17.47
N MET A 174 23.49 -16.05 -18.04
CA MET A 174 23.79 -16.94 -19.16
C MET A 174 24.27 -16.17 -20.40
N GLY A 175 23.61 -15.06 -20.75
CA GLY A 175 24.01 -14.22 -21.86
C GLY A 175 25.36 -13.54 -21.64
N GLN A 176 25.61 -13.01 -20.43
CA GLN A 176 26.91 -12.43 -20.07
C GLN A 176 28.04 -13.45 -20.20
N LYS A 177 27.83 -14.67 -19.71
CA LYS A 177 28.80 -15.74 -19.82
C LYS A 177 29.07 -16.12 -21.27
N GLY A 178 28.03 -16.26 -22.09
CA GLY A 178 28.20 -16.55 -23.53
C GLY A 178 29.01 -15.47 -24.26
N ILE A 179 28.81 -14.20 -23.91
CA ILE A 179 29.59 -13.08 -24.45
C ILE A 179 31.04 -13.14 -23.95
N GLU A 180 31.26 -13.41 -22.66
CA GLU A 180 32.61 -13.52 -22.08
C GLU A 180 33.41 -14.65 -22.73
N ASP A 181 32.80 -15.83 -22.87
CA ASP A 181 33.41 -16.99 -23.54
C ASP A 181 33.77 -16.65 -25.00
N PHE A 182 32.90 -15.94 -25.72
CA PHE A 182 33.18 -15.48 -27.08
C PHE A 182 34.31 -14.44 -27.14
N LEU A 183 34.39 -13.51 -26.19
CA LEU A 183 35.47 -12.53 -26.13
C LEU A 183 36.83 -13.18 -25.91
N GLN A 184 36.91 -14.20 -25.04
CA GLN A 184 38.13 -14.99 -24.84
C GLN A 184 38.52 -15.76 -26.10
N PHE A 185 37.54 -16.38 -26.78
CA PHE A 185 37.76 -17.05 -28.06
C PHE A 185 38.27 -16.07 -29.13
N LYS A 186 37.66 -14.89 -29.24
CA LYS A 186 38.06 -13.83 -30.17
C LYS A 186 39.51 -13.39 -29.96
N GLU A 187 39.92 -13.17 -28.72
CA GLU A 187 41.32 -12.80 -28.41
C GLU A 187 42.30 -13.86 -28.90
N THR A 188 41.96 -15.13 -28.70
CA THR A 188 42.78 -16.27 -29.14
C THR A 188 42.91 -16.32 -30.67
N ILE A 189 41.77 -16.28 -31.38
CA ILE A 189 41.75 -16.30 -32.85
C ILE A 189 42.49 -15.09 -33.44
N PHE A 190 42.34 -13.91 -32.83
CA PHE A 190 42.97 -12.69 -33.35
C PHE A 190 44.49 -12.72 -33.16
N GLU A 191 45.00 -13.28 -32.07
CA GLU A 191 46.45 -13.43 -31.87
C GLU A 191 47.04 -14.50 -32.82
N GLU A 192 46.33 -15.59 -33.07
CA GLU A 192 46.71 -16.60 -34.07
C GLU A 192 46.72 -16.03 -35.49
N ALA A 193 45.67 -15.29 -35.87
CA ALA A 193 45.57 -14.63 -37.16
C ALA A 193 46.69 -13.59 -37.34
N ARG A 194 46.97 -12.79 -36.30
CA ARG A 194 48.05 -11.80 -36.31
C ARG A 194 49.42 -12.44 -36.46
N THR A 195 49.66 -13.56 -35.80
CA THR A 195 50.93 -14.29 -35.90
C THR A 195 51.12 -14.85 -37.30
N THR A 196 50.07 -15.46 -37.86
CA THR A 196 50.07 -16.02 -39.22
C THR A 196 50.26 -14.94 -40.29
N LEU A 197 49.57 -13.80 -40.15
CA LEU A 197 49.72 -12.65 -41.06
C LEU A 197 51.14 -12.05 -41.00
N ARG A 198 51.75 -11.92 -39.82
CA ARG A 198 53.13 -11.46 -39.70
C ARG A 198 54.14 -12.38 -40.39
N GLN A 199 53.89 -13.70 -40.34
CA GLN A 199 54.74 -14.67 -41.04
C GLN A 199 54.61 -14.52 -42.55
N LEU A 200 53.39 -14.36 -43.06
CA LEU A 200 53.15 -14.03 -44.48
C LEU A 200 53.87 -12.74 -44.88
N GLU A 201 53.71 -11.64 -44.13
CA GLU A 201 54.39 -10.37 -44.40
C GLU A 201 55.92 -10.49 -44.38
N TYR A 202 56.47 -11.28 -43.46
CA TYR A 202 57.90 -11.54 -43.37
C TYR A 202 58.41 -12.28 -44.62
N ASN A 203 57.70 -13.34 -45.04
CA ASN A 203 58.04 -14.13 -46.22
C ASN A 203 58.00 -13.27 -47.50
N THR A 204 56.96 -12.44 -47.67
CA THR A 204 56.87 -11.50 -48.79
C THR A 204 58.01 -10.48 -48.79
N MET A 205 58.40 -9.94 -47.63
CA MET A 205 59.53 -8.99 -47.54
C MET A 205 60.90 -9.63 -47.83
N HIS A 206 61.05 -10.94 -47.67
CA HIS A 206 62.28 -11.69 -47.96
C HIS A 206 62.32 -12.25 -49.39
N GLY A 207 61.33 -11.92 -50.23
CA GLY A 207 61.33 -12.26 -51.66
C GLY A 207 60.88 -13.68 -51.96
N GLU A 208 60.13 -14.32 -51.05
CA GLU A 208 59.47 -15.59 -51.32
C GLU A 208 58.24 -15.37 -52.19
N ASP A 209 58.05 -16.24 -53.19
CA ASP A 209 56.88 -16.18 -54.08
C ASP A 209 55.58 -16.38 -53.28
N GLU A 210 54.56 -15.58 -53.57
CA GLU A 210 53.22 -15.71 -52.95
C GLU A 210 52.60 -17.09 -53.20
N GLU A 211 52.99 -17.76 -54.30
CA GLU A 211 52.56 -19.12 -54.66
C GLU A 211 53.46 -20.22 -54.06
N SER A 212 54.39 -19.88 -53.16
CA SER A 212 55.17 -20.87 -52.42
C SER A 212 54.25 -21.81 -51.63
N PRO A 213 54.52 -23.13 -51.58
CA PRO A 213 53.72 -24.08 -50.80
C PRO A 213 53.51 -23.67 -49.34
N GLU A 214 54.48 -22.99 -48.72
CA GLU A 214 54.38 -22.52 -47.34
C GLU A 214 53.43 -21.32 -47.20
N ASN A 215 53.47 -20.36 -48.13
CA ASN A 215 52.58 -19.19 -48.14
C ASN A 215 51.13 -19.58 -48.45
N LEU A 216 50.90 -20.55 -49.32
CA LEU A 216 49.58 -21.10 -49.59
C LEU A 216 48.96 -21.76 -48.34
N VAL A 217 49.77 -22.47 -47.54
CA VAL A 217 49.30 -23.07 -46.28
C VAL A 217 48.97 -22.01 -45.25
N LEU A 218 49.78 -20.96 -45.12
CA LEU A 218 49.51 -19.85 -44.20
C LEU A 218 48.26 -19.06 -44.60
N SER A 219 48.00 -18.86 -45.90
CA SER A 219 46.77 -18.25 -46.39
C SER A 219 45.54 -19.11 -46.06
N ASP A 220 45.62 -20.43 -46.28
CA ASP A 220 44.54 -21.37 -45.93
C ASP A 220 44.25 -21.40 -44.41
N ILE A 221 45.28 -21.18 -43.58
CA ILE A 221 45.10 -21.03 -42.12
C ILE A 221 44.31 -19.75 -41.81
N VAL A 222 44.65 -18.61 -42.43
CA VAL A 222 43.92 -17.34 -42.22
C VAL A 222 42.45 -17.48 -42.66
N ASP A 223 42.19 -18.11 -43.80
CA ASP A 223 40.83 -18.35 -44.28
C ASP A 223 40.03 -19.24 -43.31
N LYS A 224 40.66 -20.29 -42.77
CA LYS A 224 40.03 -21.14 -41.73
C LYS A 224 39.73 -20.38 -40.44
N LEU A 225 40.64 -19.50 -40.00
CA LEU A 225 40.43 -18.68 -38.81
C LEU A 225 39.25 -17.71 -39.01
N ASN A 226 39.12 -17.12 -40.21
CA ASN A 226 37.96 -16.29 -40.55
C ASN A 226 36.65 -17.08 -40.50
N ILE A 227 36.60 -18.27 -41.11
CA ILE A 227 35.42 -19.14 -41.07
C ILE A 227 35.06 -19.51 -39.63
N GLN A 228 36.04 -19.92 -38.82
CA GLN A 228 35.82 -20.26 -37.41
C GLN A 228 35.27 -19.08 -36.61
N PHE A 229 35.75 -17.86 -36.90
CA PHE A 229 35.25 -16.66 -36.26
C PHE A 229 33.80 -16.34 -36.66
N GLU A 230 33.49 -16.43 -37.96
CA GLU A 230 32.12 -16.23 -38.47
C GLU A 230 31.15 -17.26 -37.90
N ASP A 231 31.54 -18.54 -37.85
CA ASP A 231 30.74 -19.62 -37.27
C ASP A 231 30.47 -19.37 -35.78
N ALA A 232 31.51 -19.08 -34.98
CA ALA A 232 31.35 -18.80 -33.56
C ALA A 232 30.49 -17.55 -33.28
N MET A 233 30.60 -16.53 -34.13
CA MET A 233 29.78 -15.32 -34.03
C MET A 233 28.31 -15.61 -34.32
N ASN A 234 28.03 -16.42 -35.35
CA ASN A 234 26.67 -16.86 -35.68
C ASN A 234 26.08 -17.74 -34.57
N ASP A 235 26.87 -18.65 -34.01
CA ASP A 235 26.45 -19.53 -32.90
C ASP A 235 26.10 -18.72 -31.64
N LEU A 236 26.90 -17.71 -31.30
CA LEU A 236 26.60 -16.79 -30.19
C LEU A 236 25.29 -16.04 -30.46
N TRP A 237 25.13 -15.48 -31.66
CA TRP A 237 23.91 -14.77 -32.03
C TRP A 237 22.66 -15.67 -31.93
N GLN A 238 22.72 -16.90 -32.46
CA GLN A 238 21.61 -17.86 -32.36
C GLN A 238 21.28 -18.22 -30.92
N THR A 239 22.32 -18.43 -30.09
CA THR A 239 22.16 -18.74 -28.67
C THR A 239 21.46 -17.60 -27.93
N LEU A 240 21.94 -16.36 -28.08
CA LEU A 240 21.34 -15.19 -27.44
C LEU A 240 19.91 -14.95 -27.93
N MET A 241 19.64 -15.10 -29.22
CA MET A 241 18.29 -14.96 -29.77
C MET A 241 17.32 -16.02 -29.24
N THR A 242 17.77 -17.26 -29.11
CA THR A 242 16.94 -18.35 -28.59
C THR A 242 16.65 -18.15 -27.11
N GLN A 243 17.63 -17.69 -26.33
CA GLN A 243 17.44 -17.33 -24.93
C GLN A 243 16.42 -16.17 -24.80
N GLU A 244 16.56 -15.12 -25.60
CA GLU A 244 15.63 -13.98 -25.58
C GLU A 244 14.19 -14.40 -25.95
N LEU A 245 14.04 -15.24 -26.99
CA LEU A 245 12.73 -15.75 -27.38
C LEU A 245 12.09 -16.57 -26.25
N TYR A 246 12.87 -17.46 -25.63
CA TYR A 246 12.40 -18.26 -24.50
C TYR A 246 11.98 -17.39 -23.31
N LEU A 247 12.78 -16.37 -22.97
CA LEU A 247 12.42 -15.43 -21.90
C LEU A 247 11.11 -14.73 -22.21
N HIS A 248 10.95 -14.24 -23.44
CA HIS A 248 9.75 -13.53 -23.84
C HIS A 248 8.50 -14.41 -23.74
N GLU A 249 8.56 -15.64 -24.27
CA GLU A 249 7.47 -16.62 -24.20
C GLU A 249 7.14 -16.99 -22.74
N ALA A 250 8.16 -17.22 -21.91
CA ALA A 250 7.97 -17.56 -20.50
C ALA A 250 7.35 -16.39 -19.70
N ILE A 251 7.75 -15.15 -19.97
CA ILE A 251 7.16 -13.95 -19.36
C ILE A 251 5.69 -13.81 -19.78
N GLU A 252 5.37 -13.99 -21.06
CA GLU A 252 4.00 -13.88 -21.57
C GLU A 252 3.08 -14.95 -20.97
N GLU A 253 3.55 -16.20 -20.91
CA GLU A 253 2.82 -17.31 -20.29
C GLU A 253 2.62 -17.09 -18.79
N SER A 254 3.69 -16.71 -18.07
CA SER A 254 3.64 -16.44 -16.63
C SER A 254 2.70 -15.29 -16.31
N THR A 255 2.77 -14.19 -17.06
CA THR A 255 1.91 -13.02 -16.89
C THR A 255 0.43 -13.37 -17.13
N THR A 256 0.15 -14.18 -18.16
CA THR A 256 -1.21 -14.63 -18.46
C THR A 256 -1.76 -15.53 -17.33
N ASN A 257 -0.94 -16.45 -16.83
CA ASN A 257 -1.31 -17.33 -15.72
C ASN A 257 -1.55 -16.56 -14.43
N PHE A 258 -0.68 -15.60 -14.10
CA PHE A 258 -0.81 -14.71 -12.96
C PHE A 258 -2.09 -13.88 -13.03
N HIS A 259 -2.36 -13.26 -14.19
CA HIS A 259 -3.59 -12.50 -14.41
C HIS A 259 -4.82 -13.37 -14.13
N ARG A 260 -4.89 -14.58 -14.73
CA ARG A 260 -6.02 -15.50 -14.48
C ARG A 260 -6.18 -15.81 -12.99
N LYS A 261 -5.08 -16.07 -12.28
CA LYS A 261 -5.10 -16.44 -10.86
C LYS A 261 -5.54 -15.28 -9.96
N ILE A 262 -5.02 -14.08 -10.17
CA ILE A 262 -5.44 -12.88 -9.43
C ILE A 262 -6.91 -12.53 -9.73
N ALA A 263 -7.32 -12.62 -11.00
CA ALA A 263 -8.72 -12.40 -11.37
C ALA A 263 -9.67 -13.39 -10.66
N GLU A 264 -9.28 -14.66 -10.58
CA GLU A 264 -10.05 -15.68 -9.85
C GLU A 264 -10.10 -15.42 -8.34
N LEU A 265 -8.95 -15.09 -7.71
CA LEU A 265 -8.89 -14.74 -6.29
C LEU A 265 -9.81 -13.57 -5.95
N MET A 266 -9.76 -12.52 -6.77
CA MET A 266 -10.57 -11.32 -6.57
C MET A 266 -12.06 -11.56 -6.86
N SER A 267 -12.41 -12.36 -7.87
CA SER A 267 -13.80 -12.75 -8.14
C SER A 267 -14.39 -13.51 -6.95
N LYS A 268 -13.65 -14.50 -6.42
CA LYS A 268 -14.07 -15.25 -5.23
C LYS A 268 -14.25 -14.34 -4.01
N PHE A 269 -13.36 -13.37 -3.80
CA PHE A 269 -13.51 -12.40 -2.72
C PHE A 269 -14.80 -11.59 -2.86
N VAL A 270 -15.08 -11.07 -4.06
CA VAL A 270 -16.31 -10.31 -4.32
C VAL A 270 -17.52 -11.20 -4.11
N GLU A 271 -17.58 -12.38 -4.72
CA GLU A 271 -18.71 -13.33 -4.58
C GLU A 271 -18.99 -13.70 -3.10
N GLN A 272 -17.94 -13.98 -2.33
CA GLN A 272 -18.07 -14.26 -0.90
C GLN A 272 -18.55 -13.03 -0.13
N SER A 273 -18.02 -11.85 -0.43
CA SER A 273 -18.47 -10.59 0.18
C SER A 273 -19.95 -10.32 -0.11
N GLN A 274 -20.40 -10.53 -1.35
CA GLN A 274 -21.79 -10.36 -1.75
C GLN A 274 -22.73 -11.25 -0.95
N SER A 275 -22.31 -12.48 -0.61
CA SER A 275 -23.11 -13.37 0.24
C SER A 275 -23.35 -12.80 1.65
N PHE A 276 -22.40 -12.05 2.21
CA PHE A 276 -22.58 -11.33 3.47
C PHE A 276 -23.46 -10.09 3.31
N PHE A 277 -23.34 -9.36 2.19
CA PHE A 277 -24.22 -8.22 1.91
C PHE A 277 -25.68 -8.63 1.69
N VAL A 278 -25.95 -9.81 1.13
CA VAL A 278 -27.31 -10.39 1.10
C VAL A 278 -27.84 -10.58 2.52
N GLN A 279 -27.03 -11.16 3.42
CA GLN A 279 -27.42 -11.33 4.82
C GLN A 279 -27.63 -9.98 5.54
N LEU A 280 -26.78 -8.97 5.30
CA LEU A 280 -26.96 -7.62 5.85
C LEU A 280 -28.31 -7.01 5.42
N ARG A 281 -28.73 -7.21 4.17
CA ARG A 281 -30.05 -6.77 3.69
C ARG A 281 -31.17 -7.53 4.38
N GLU A 282 -31.04 -8.85 4.56
CA GLU A 282 -32.03 -9.67 5.27
C GLU A 282 -32.20 -9.20 6.72
N ILE A 283 -31.11 -8.87 7.42
CA ILE A 283 -31.15 -8.33 8.78
C ILE A 283 -31.83 -6.95 8.79
N SER A 284 -31.54 -6.08 7.82
CA SER A 284 -32.23 -4.78 7.65
C SER A 284 -33.74 -4.95 7.44
N VAL A 285 -34.15 -5.94 6.63
CA VAL A 285 -35.56 -6.29 6.41
C VAL A 285 -36.19 -6.77 7.73
N HIS A 286 -35.56 -7.71 8.43
CA HIS A 286 -36.05 -8.23 9.69
C HIS A 286 -36.19 -7.13 10.77
N PHE A 287 -35.21 -6.22 10.84
CA PHE A 287 -35.29 -5.04 11.70
C PHE A 287 -36.51 -4.16 11.36
N SER A 288 -36.76 -3.89 10.08
CA SER A 288 -37.91 -3.09 9.65
C SER A 288 -39.27 -3.77 9.98
N GLU A 289 -39.35 -5.10 9.88
CA GLU A 289 -40.54 -5.87 10.22
C GLU A 289 -40.82 -5.82 11.73
N ASN A 290 -39.80 -6.03 12.55
CA ASN A 290 -39.91 -5.94 14.02
C ASN A 290 -40.23 -4.51 14.47
N MET A 291 -39.64 -3.50 13.83
CA MET A 291 -39.95 -2.10 14.10
C MET A 291 -41.42 -1.79 13.77
N THR A 292 -41.97 -2.39 12.70
CA THR A 292 -43.40 -2.29 12.36
C THR A 292 -44.28 -2.81 13.48
N GLU A 293 -43.95 -3.96 14.06
CA GLU A 293 -44.71 -4.52 15.18
C GLU A 293 -44.64 -3.61 16.41
N ILE A 294 -43.44 -3.14 16.78
CA ILE A 294 -43.22 -2.28 17.95
C ILE A 294 -44.03 -0.98 17.83
N VAL A 295 -43.89 -0.28 16.70
CA VAL A 295 -44.57 1.01 16.46
C VAL A 295 -46.09 0.81 16.41
N THR A 296 -46.56 -0.23 15.72
CA THR A 296 -48.00 -0.56 15.65
C THR A 296 -48.57 -0.85 17.04
N ARG A 297 -47.84 -1.61 17.86
CA ARG A 297 -48.25 -1.93 19.23
C ARG A 297 -48.30 -0.68 20.09
N PHE A 298 -47.27 0.17 20.04
CA PHE A 298 -47.22 1.43 20.78
C PHE A 298 -48.42 2.33 20.45
N ILE A 299 -48.69 2.56 19.16
CA ILE A 299 -49.80 3.39 18.70
C ILE A 299 -51.14 2.79 19.13
N SER A 300 -51.32 1.48 18.97
CA SER A 300 -52.54 0.78 19.39
C SER A 300 -52.80 0.91 20.89
N THR A 301 -51.75 0.79 21.72
CA THR A 301 -51.85 0.98 23.18
C THR A 301 -52.23 2.41 23.54
N LYS A 302 -51.60 3.41 22.92
CA LYS A 302 -51.91 4.83 23.16
C LYS A 302 -53.33 5.21 22.74
N LEU A 303 -53.81 4.70 21.60
CA LEU A 303 -55.20 4.86 21.15
C LEU A 303 -56.20 4.21 22.11
N ALA A 304 -55.92 2.99 22.58
CA ALA A 304 -56.81 2.26 23.48
C ALA A 304 -56.95 2.93 24.86
N LEU A 305 -55.86 3.53 25.37
CA LEU A 305 -55.84 4.24 26.64
C LEU A 305 -56.34 5.68 26.54
N GLN A 306 -56.53 6.21 25.33
CA GLN A 306 -56.80 7.63 25.06
C GLN A 306 -55.79 8.58 25.72
N ASP A 307 -54.55 8.11 25.86
CA ASP A 307 -53.45 8.82 26.51
C ASP A 307 -52.47 9.29 25.44
N PHE A 308 -52.53 10.58 25.12
CA PHE A 308 -51.74 11.20 24.06
C PHE A 308 -50.70 12.21 24.58
N ASP A 309 -50.66 12.45 25.89
CA ASP A 309 -49.84 13.51 26.49
C ASP A 309 -48.35 13.22 26.29
N ASP A 310 -47.95 11.95 26.38
CA ASP A 310 -46.57 11.50 26.18
C ASP A 310 -46.23 11.13 24.73
N VAL A 311 -47.12 11.39 23.75
CA VAL A 311 -46.85 11.05 22.34
C VAL A 311 -46.05 12.19 21.69
N PRO A 312 -44.83 11.89 21.18
CA PRO A 312 -43.99 12.86 20.47
C PRO A 312 -44.73 13.50 19.29
N SER A 313 -44.47 14.79 19.02
CA SER A 313 -45.15 15.55 17.96
C SER A 313 -45.07 14.86 16.60
N ASP A 314 -43.91 14.30 16.29
CA ASP A 314 -43.59 13.75 14.98
C ASP A 314 -44.31 12.41 14.74
N LEU A 315 -44.67 11.70 15.82
CA LEU A 315 -45.46 10.47 15.78
C LEU A 315 -46.97 10.71 15.79
N ARG A 316 -47.45 11.96 15.96
CA ARG A 316 -48.89 12.24 16.02
C ARG A 316 -49.60 11.97 14.70
N MET A 317 -48.94 12.23 13.56
CA MET A 317 -49.50 11.92 12.25
C MET A 317 -49.78 10.41 12.09
N CYS A 318 -48.95 9.57 12.70
CA CYS A 318 -49.11 8.12 12.69
C CYS A 318 -50.28 7.62 13.55
N MET A 319 -50.81 8.46 14.44
CA MET A 319 -52.00 8.13 15.24
C MET A 319 -53.29 8.32 14.45
N GLU A 320 -53.29 9.24 13.48
CA GLU A 320 -54.43 9.54 12.61
C GLU A 320 -54.41 8.69 11.34
N ASP A 321 -53.20 8.39 10.82
CA ASP A 321 -52.99 7.62 9.60
C ASP A 321 -52.03 6.44 9.84
N ARG A 322 -52.55 5.23 9.69
CA ARG A 322 -51.75 4.00 9.82
C ARG A 322 -50.78 3.81 8.66
N ASP A 323 -51.09 4.35 7.48
CA ASP A 323 -50.22 4.27 6.31
C ASP A 323 -48.97 5.16 6.49
N ALA A 324 -49.07 6.23 7.29
CA ALA A 324 -47.91 7.05 7.66
C ALA A 324 -46.82 6.24 8.40
N ILE A 325 -47.20 5.25 9.22
CA ILE A 325 -46.23 4.35 9.88
C ILE A 325 -45.47 3.54 8.84
N LEU A 326 -46.19 2.95 7.89
CA LEU A 326 -45.60 2.11 6.84
C LEU A 326 -44.65 2.94 5.96
N ASN A 327 -44.99 4.21 5.70
CA ASN A 327 -44.13 5.11 4.95
C ASN A 327 -42.83 5.44 5.69
N LEU A 328 -42.87 5.73 7.00
CA LEU A 328 -41.64 5.96 7.79
C LEU A 328 -40.74 4.73 7.81
N ILE A 329 -41.32 3.55 7.98
CA ILE A 329 -40.55 2.29 8.03
C ILE A 329 -39.95 1.97 6.66
N ALA A 330 -40.70 2.22 5.58
CA ALA A 330 -40.19 2.08 4.23
C ALA A 330 -39.02 3.04 3.97
N GLY A 331 -39.13 4.31 4.36
CA GLY A 331 -38.07 5.31 4.19
C GLY A 331 -36.77 4.96 4.95
N MET A 332 -36.88 4.53 6.21
CA MET A 332 -35.75 4.03 7.01
C MET A 332 -35.10 2.81 6.33
N LYS A 333 -35.91 1.81 5.95
CA LYS A 333 -35.44 0.58 5.30
C LYS A 333 -34.72 0.87 3.99
N ASP A 334 -35.29 1.74 3.15
CA ASP A 334 -34.71 2.11 1.85
C ASP A 334 -33.38 2.81 2.05
N THR A 335 -33.29 3.72 3.03
CA THR A 335 -32.05 4.41 3.40
C THR A 335 -30.97 3.43 3.86
N HIS A 336 -31.32 2.50 4.76
CA HIS A 336 -30.38 1.49 5.26
C HIS A 336 -29.92 0.55 4.13
N THR A 337 -30.85 0.07 3.31
CA THR A 337 -30.54 -0.83 2.19
C THR A 337 -29.63 -0.16 1.17
N LEU A 338 -29.90 1.11 0.84
CA LEU A 338 -29.07 1.90 -0.07
C LEU A 338 -27.62 2.02 0.44
N ARG A 339 -27.42 2.24 1.75
CA ARG A 339 -26.07 2.32 2.34
C ARG A 339 -25.32 0.99 2.28
N ILE A 340 -26.04 -0.11 2.46
CA ILE A 340 -25.49 -1.47 2.31
C ILE A 340 -25.07 -1.69 0.85
N ASP A 341 -25.91 -1.31 -0.11
CA ASP A 341 -25.62 -1.41 -1.55
C ASP A 341 -24.42 -0.55 -1.96
N GLU A 342 -24.36 0.72 -1.52
CA GLU A 342 -23.23 1.62 -1.76
C GLU A 342 -21.90 1.02 -1.26
N ARG A 343 -21.94 0.29 -0.13
CA ARG A 343 -20.77 -0.36 0.43
C ARG A 343 -20.36 -1.61 -0.36
N GLU A 344 -21.33 -2.42 -0.79
CA GLU A 344 -21.08 -3.58 -1.66
C GLU A 344 -20.45 -3.15 -2.98
N ASP A 345 -21.06 -2.15 -3.65
CA ASP A 345 -20.60 -1.62 -4.93
C ASP A 345 -19.17 -1.07 -4.83
N ARG A 346 -18.84 -0.43 -3.71
CA ARG A 346 -17.48 0.06 -3.46
C ARG A 346 -16.46 -1.07 -3.40
N ILE A 347 -16.76 -2.20 -2.75
CA ILE A 347 -15.88 -3.36 -2.72
C ILE A 347 -15.70 -3.95 -4.12
N ALA A 348 -16.80 -4.15 -4.85
CA ALA A 348 -16.76 -4.71 -6.20
C ALA A 348 -15.97 -3.81 -7.18
N THR A 349 -16.24 -2.50 -7.15
CA THR A 349 -15.59 -1.52 -8.03
C THR A 349 -14.11 -1.43 -7.77
N ARG A 350 -13.70 -1.27 -6.49
CA ARG A 350 -12.27 -1.14 -6.14
C ARG A 350 -11.49 -2.42 -6.40
N SER A 351 -12.11 -3.58 -6.19
CA SER A 351 -11.53 -4.88 -6.53
C SER A 351 -11.21 -4.96 -8.02
N LYS A 352 -12.16 -4.58 -8.88
CA LYS A 352 -11.98 -4.56 -10.34
C LYS A 352 -10.93 -3.55 -10.78
N GLU A 353 -11.02 -2.31 -10.32
CA GLU A 353 -10.07 -1.23 -10.65
C GLU A 353 -8.64 -1.61 -10.29
N PHE A 354 -8.44 -2.30 -9.16
CA PHE A 354 -7.12 -2.78 -8.75
C PHE A 354 -6.52 -3.77 -9.76
N ILE A 355 -7.31 -4.74 -10.22
CA ILE A 355 -6.87 -5.73 -11.21
C ILE A 355 -6.51 -5.04 -12.52
N ASP A 356 -7.39 -4.17 -13.02
CA ASP A 356 -7.18 -3.44 -14.28
C ASP A 356 -5.91 -2.59 -14.21
N GLN A 357 -5.71 -1.83 -13.13
CA GLN A 357 -4.50 -1.01 -12.92
C GLN A 357 -3.22 -1.85 -12.81
N MET A 358 -3.29 -3.00 -12.15
CA MET A 358 -2.14 -3.89 -12.00
C MET A 358 -1.71 -4.46 -13.35
N ILE A 359 -2.66 -4.94 -14.14
CA ILE A 359 -2.40 -5.51 -15.47
C ILE A 359 -1.83 -4.44 -16.40
N ASP A 360 -2.40 -3.24 -16.38
CA ASP A 360 -1.90 -2.10 -17.17
C ASP A 360 -0.46 -1.75 -16.82
N ASN A 361 -0.06 -1.90 -15.55
CA ASN A 361 1.31 -1.66 -15.12
C ASN A 361 2.27 -2.79 -15.50
N LEU A 362 1.79 -4.04 -15.59
CA LEU A 362 2.60 -5.18 -16.02
C LEU A 362 2.84 -5.21 -17.54
N ASN A 363 1.91 -4.66 -18.32
CA ASN A 363 1.99 -4.59 -19.78
C ASN A 363 2.75 -3.36 -20.30
N ARG A 364 3.19 -2.46 -19.43
CA ARG A 364 4.00 -1.27 -19.74
C ARG A 364 5.47 -1.54 -19.48
#